data_AF-A0A482YZL3-F1
#
_entry.id   AF-A0A482YZL3-F1
#
_cell.length_a   1.000
_cell.length_b   1.000
_cell.length_c   1.000
_cell.angle_alpha   90.00
_cell.angle_beta   90.00
_cell.angle_gamma   90.00
#
_symmetry.space_group_name_H-M   'P 1'
#
loop_
_entity.id
_entity.type
_entity.pdbx_description
1 polymer ?
#
loop_
_entity_poly.entity_id
_entity_poly.type
_entity_poly.pdbx_seq_one_letter_code
_entity_poly.pdbx_strand_id
1 'polypeptide(L)'
;NLPKNDKPIIQVTAASSWLKGLLKDSTGRQFETKPVVVFPGWYVEPTSEAKNSNVWVLNPKALPTFISNSKHRLSDDDVNMVAFHLSRYIRSYSLLSEQ
;
A
#
# COMPACT_ATOMS: atom_id res chain seq x y z
N ASN A 1 -22.33 14.09 16.70
CA ASN A 1 -21.45 14.51 15.58
C ASN A 1 -20.00 14.34 15.98
N LEU A 2 -19.42 13.17 15.71
CA LEU A 2 -17.97 13.00 15.86
C LEU A 2 -17.27 13.82 14.75
N PRO A 3 -16.15 14.50 15.04
CA PRO A 3 -15.39 15.21 14.02
C PRO A 3 -14.90 14.22 12.97
N LYS A 4 -15.00 14.60 11.70
CA LYS A 4 -14.51 13.80 10.57
C LYS A 4 -13.00 13.57 10.73
N ASN A 5 -12.57 12.31 10.81
CA ASN A 5 -11.16 11.95 10.95
C ASN A 5 -10.66 11.22 9.70
N ASP A 6 -10.25 12.00 8.70
CA ASP A 6 -9.72 11.48 7.44
C ASP A 6 -8.21 11.16 7.51
N LYS A 7 -7.57 11.29 8.70
CA LYS A 7 -6.12 11.16 8.85
C LYS A 7 -5.56 9.82 8.33
N PRO A 8 -6.16 8.64 8.62
CA PRO A 8 -5.65 7.38 8.09
C PRO A 8 -5.69 7.32 6.57
N ILE A 9 -6.72 7.90 5.96
CA ILE A 9 -6.90 7.96 4.51
C ILE A 9 -5.84 8.87 3.88
N ILE A 10 -5.63 10.06 4.45
CA ILE A 10 -4.58 11.00 4.00
C ILE A 10 -3.20 10.34 4.09
N GLN A 11 -2.90 9.69 5.23
CA GLN A 11 -1.62 9.04 5.45
C GLN A 11 -1.36 7.92 4.45
N VAL A 12 -2.33 7.02 4.23
CA VAL A 12 -2.13 5.89 3.31
C VAL A 12 -2.03 6.35 1.86
N THR A 13 -2.78 7.38 1.46
CA THR A 13 -2.67 7.96 0.11
C THR A 13 -1.29 8.57 -0.10
N ALA A 14 -0.81 9.38 0.84
CA ALA A 14 0.53 9.96 0.78
C ALA A 14 1.62 8.89 0.73
N ALA A 15 1.52 7.86 1.59
CA ALA A 15 2.45 6.73 1.59
C ALA A 15 2.45 5.96 0.27
N SER A 16 1.28 5.75 -0.33
CA SER A 16 1.14 5.07 -1.63
C SER A 16 1.78 5.88 -2.76
N SER A 17 1.60 7.20 -2.76
CA SER A 17 2.22 8.12 -3.73
C SER A 17 3.73 8.18 -3.56
N TRP A 18 4.22 8.25 -2.31
CA TRP A 18 5.64 8.19 -2.01
C TRP A 18 6.28 6.88 -2.49
N LEU A 19 5.65 5.73 -2.21
CA LEU A 19 6.14 4.43 -2.67
C LEU A 19 6.21 4.37 -4.20
N LYS A 20 5.20 4.89 -4.90
CA LYS A 20 5.20 4.97 -6.36
C LYS A 20 6.39 5.78 -6.90
N GLY A 21 6.70 6.91 -6.26
CA GLY A 21 7.88 7.72 -6.57
C GLY A 21 9.18 6.96 -6.33
N LEU A 22 9.34 6.38 -5.14
CA LEU A 22 10.51 5.59 -4.77
C LEU A 22 10.78 4.44 -5.77
N LEU A 23 9.74 3.70 -6.16
CA LEU A 23 9.89 2.61 -7.13
C LEU A 23 10.28 3.15 -8.50
N LYS A 24 9.69 4.25 -8.95
CA LYS A 24 10.07 4.89 -10.22
C LYS A 24 11.53 5.34 -10.21
N ASP A 25 11.95 6.03 -9.17
CA ASP A 25 13.31 6.59 -9.08
C ASP A 25 14.36 5.48 -8.99
N SER A 26 14.05 4.40 -8.26
CA SER A 26 14.99 3.31 -8.03
C SER A 26 15.07 2.31 -9.19
N THR A 27 13.98 2.08 -9.93
CA THR A 27 13.90 1.06 -10.99
C THR A 27 13.82 1.63 -12.41
N GLY A 28 13.56 2.93 -12.56
CA GLY A 28 13.25 3.57 -13.83
C GLY A 28 11.86 3.23 -14.40
N ARG A 29 11.04 2.43 -13.70
CA ARG A 29 9.74 1.95 -14.18
C ARG A 29 8.59 2.43 -13.29
N GLN A 30 7.45 2.73 -13.93
CA GLN A 30 6.26 3.17 -13.22
C GLN A 30 5.40 1.98 -12.80
N PHE A 31 5.07 1.91 -11.51
CA PHE A 31 4.22 0.89 -10.92
C PHE A 31 2.96 1.52 -10.32
N GLU A 32 1.84 0.81 -10.40
CA GLU A 32 0.63 1.20 -9.69
C GLU A 32 0.66 0.67 -8.25
N THR A 33 0.33 1.55 -7.31
CA THR A 33 0.25 1.23 -5.87
C THR A 33 -1.19 1.36 -5.41
N LYS A 34 -1.67 0.40 -4.62
CA LYS A 34 -3.01 0.43 -4.03
C LYS A 34 -2.91 0.84 -2.56
N PRO A 35 -3.45 2.00 -2.14
CA PRO A 35 -3.51 2.36 -0.74
C PRO A 35 -4.48 1.44 0.02
N VAL A 36 -4.01 0.84 1.13
CA VAL A 36 -4.79 -0.07 1.96
C VAL A 36 -4.63 0.29 3.44
N VAL A 37 -5.75 0.53 4.11
CA VAL A 37 -5.83 0.62 5.57
C VAL A 37 -6.38 -0.68 6.11
N VAL A 38 -5.65 -1.30 7.05
CA VAL A 38 -6.10 -2.50 7.76
C VAL A 38 -6.40 -2.16 9.22
N PHE A 39 -7.57 -2.55 9.72
CA PHE A 39 -7.97 -2.38 11.12
C PHE A 39 -8.10 -3.76 11.82
N PRO A 40 -7.08 -4.21 12.58
CA PRO A 40 -7.11 -5.48 13.28
C PRO A 40 -8.19 -5.52 14.38
N GLY A 41 -9.02 -6.57 14.38
CA GLY A 41 -10.07 -6.77 15.40
C GLY A 41 -11.36 -6.00 15.15
N TRP A 42 -11.46 -5.22 14.08
CA TRP A 42 -12.65 -4.45 13.74
C TRP A 42 -13.52 -5.18 12.72
N TYR A 43 -14.83 -5.04 12.87
CA TYR A 43 -15.77 -5.32 11.79
C TYR A 43 -15.80 -4.12 10.85
N VAL A 44 -15.45 -4.34 9.58
CA VAL A 44 -15.50 -3.31 8.53
C VAL A 44 -16.72 -3.60 7.66
N GLU A 45 -17.70 -2.71 7.70
CA GLU A 45 -18.92 -2.85 6.92
C GLU A 45 -18.64 -2.56 5.43
N PRO A 46 -18.94 -3.50 4.52
CA PRO A 46 -18.75 -3.28 3.09
C PRO A 46 -19.91 -2.43 2.53
N THR A 47 -19.65 -1.14 2.29
CA THR A 47 -20.63 -0.24 1.65
C THR A 47 -20.42 -0.13 0.14
N SER A 48 -21.42 0.36 -0.59
CA SER A 48 -21.33 0.61 -2.04
C SER A 48 -20.30 1.70 -2.36
N GLU A 49 -20.20 2.70 -1.51
CA GLU A 49 -19.21 3.78 -1.59
C GLU A 49 -17.80 3.22 -1.40
N ALA A 50 -17.62 2.29 -0.45
CA ALA A 50 -16.33 1.65 -0.20
C ALA A 50 -15.84 0.80 -1.38
N LYS A 51 -16.76 0.17 -2.14
CA LYS A 51 -16.40 -0.61 -3.35
C LYS A 51 -15.81 0.25 -4.47
N ASN A 52 -16.26 1.51 -4.57
CA ASN A 52 -15.79 2.45 -5.59
C ASN A 52 -14.64 3.35 -5.09
N SER A 53 -14.21 3.16 -3.83
CA SER A 53 -13.13 3.94 -3.23
C SER A 53 -11.77 3.58 -3.84
N ASN A 54 -10.93 4.59 -4.03
CA ASN A 54 -9.53 4.41 -4.43
C ASN A 54 -8.69 3.77 -3.32
N VAL A 55 -9.12 3.88 -2.06
CA VAL A 55 -8.49 3.33 -0.86
C VAL A 55 -9.28 2.13 -0.37
N TRP A 56 -8.58 1.01 -0.14
CA TRP A 56 -9.18 -0.14 0.54
C TRP A 56 -9.13 0.06 2.05
N VAL A 57 -10.27 -0.15 2.71
CA VAL A 57 -10.36 -0.23 4.16
C VAL A 57 -10.85 -1.63 4.49
N LEU A 58 -10.02 -2.42 5.15
CA LEU A 58 -10.24 -3.86 5.31
C LEU A 58 -9.97 -4.31 6.74
N ASN A 59 -10.56 -5.44 7.12
CA ASN A 59 -9.96 -6.24 8.19
C ASN A 59 -8.74 -7.01 7.64
N PRO A 60 -7.78 -7.42 8.48
CA PRO A 60 -6.60 -8.14 8.00
C PRO A 60 -6.92 -9.46 7.29
N LYS A 61 -8.01 -10.13 7.68
CA LYS A 61 -8.44 -11.41 7.09
C LYS A 61 -8.91 -11.28 5.65
N ALA A 62 -9.42 -10.12 5.23
CA ALA A 62 -9.90 -9.89 3.87
C ALA A 62 -8.77 -9.52 2.88
N LEU A 63 -7.63 -9.03 3.38
CA LEU A 63 -6.55 -8.52 2.53
C LEU A 63 -6.05 -9.56 1.49
N PRO A 64 -5.78 -10.84 1.85
CA PRO A 64 -5.32 -11.82 0.87
C PRO A 64 -6.30 -12.02 -0.29
N THR A 65 -7.61 -12.09 0.00
CA THR A 65 -8.66 -12.26 -1.01
C THR A 65 -8.77 -11.05 -1.95
N PHE A 66 -8.59 -9.84 -1.42
CA PHE A 66 -8.59 -8.62 -2.24
C PHE A 66 -7.38 -8.56 -3.18
N ILE A 67 -6.20 -8.95 -2.70
CA ILE A 67 -4.99 -9.03 -3.52
C ILE A 67 -5.16 -10.10 -4.62
N SER A 68 -5.65 -11.30 -4.28
CA SER A 68 -5.79 -12.39 -5.25
C SER A 68 -6.77 -12.08 -6.37
N ASN A 69 -7.83 -11.32 -6.07
CA ASN A 69 -8.88 -10.91 -7.01
C ASN A 69 -8.53 -9.63 -7.78
N SER A 70 -7.36 -9.03 -7.54
CA SER A 70 -6.94 -7.84 -8.27
C SER A 70 -6.65 -8.17 -9.74
N LYS A 71 -7.13 -7.32 -10.65
CA LYS A 71 -7.00 -7.52 -12.10
C LYS A 71 -5.55 -7.37 -12.60
N HIS A 72 -4.78 -6.51 -11.95
CA HIS A 72 -3.41 -6.21 -12.35
C HIS A 72 -2.45 -7.11 -11.56
N ARG A 73 -1.67 -7.93 -12.26
CA ARG A 73 -0.59 -8.72 -11.68
C ARG A 73 0.73 -8.29 -12.31
N LEU A 74 1.73 -8.04 -11.47
CA LEU A 74 3.10 -7.84 -11.91
C LEU A 74 3.65 -9.16 -12.46
N SER A 75 4.58 -9.07 -13.41
CA SER A 75 5.38 -10.25 -13.80
C SER A 75 6.32 -10.66 -12.67
N ASP A 76 6.80 -11.89 -12.69
CA ASP A 76 7.77 -12.36 -11.69
C ASP A 76 9.06 -11.52 -11.72
N ASP A 77 9.50 -11.09 -12.90
CA ASP A 77 10.65 -10.18 -13.06
C ASP A 77 10.41 -8.83 -12.38
N ASP A 78 9.21 -8.27 -12.53
CA ASP A 78 8.83 -7.01 -11.88
C ASP A 78 8.81 -7.15 -10.37
N VAL A 79 8.26 -8.26 -9.87
CA VAL A 79 8.22 -8.57 -8.44
C VAL A 79 9.64 -8.66 -7.89
N ASN A 80 10.53 -9.40 -8.56
CA ASN A 80 11.92 -9.57 -8.15
C ASN A 80 12.68 -8.23 -8.12
N MET A 81 12.53 -7.42 -9.17
CA MET A 81 13.17 -6.10 -9.26
C MET A 81 12.66 -5.18 -8.14
N VAL A 82 11.34 -5.05 -7.98
CA VAL A 82 10.73 -4.21 -6.93
C VAL A 82 11.18 -4.67 -5.53
N ALA A 83 11.14 -5.96 -5.26
CA ALA A 83 11.56 -6.53 -3.98
C ALA A 83 13.04 -6.25 -3.68
N PHE A 84 13.92 -6.38 -4.68
CA PHE A 84 15.35 -6.09 -4.53
C PHE A 84 15.60 -4.61 -4.18
N HIS A 85 15.03 -3.68 -4.94
CA HIS A 85 15.22 -2.24 -4.72
C HIS A 85 14.63 -1.78 -3.38
N LEU A 86 13.44 -2.25 -3.03
CA LEU A 86 12.80 -1.90 -1.75
C LEU A 86 13.59 -2.47 -0.56
N SER A 87 14.06 -3.72 -0.64
CA SER A 87 14.88 -4.31 0.42
C SER A 87 16.20 -3.57 0.60
N ARG A 88 16.83 -3.12 -0.50
CA ARG A 88 18.05 -2.31 -0.46
C ARG A 88 17.79 -0.96 0.22
N TYR A 89 16.70 -0.29 -0.13
CA TYR A 89 16.28 0.96 0.49
C TYR A 89 16.09 0.79 1.99
N ILE A 90 15.31 -0.19 2.44
CA ILE A 90 15.06 -0.41 3.88
C ILE A 90 16.36 -0.62 4.65
N ARG A 91 17.28 -1.44 4.11
CA ARG A 91 18.59 -1.67 4.74
C ARG A 91 19.42 -0.39 4.85
N SER A 92 19.40 0.51 3.87
CA SER A 92 20.15 1.76 3.98
C SER A 92 19.63 2.67 5.10
N TYR A 93 18.34 2.61 5.44
CA TYR A 93 17.79 3.37 6.57
C TYR A 93 18.10 2.72 7.93
N SER A 94 18.06 1.38 8.01
CA SER A 94 18.43 0.67 9.24
C SER A 94 19.87 1.00 9.67
N LEU A 95 20.78 1.15 8.70
CA LEU A 95 22.18 1.50 8.94
C LEU A 95 22.37 2.97 9.35
N LEU A 96 21.44 3.86 9.00
CA LEU A 96 21.47 5.27 9.38
C LEU A 96 20.86 5.52 10.76
N SER A 97 19.93 4.66 11.22
CA SER A 97 19.34 4.76 12.56
C SER A 97 20.23 4.22 13.69
N GLU A 98 21.34 3.56 13.34
CA GLU A 98 22.32 3.01 14.29
C GLU A 98 23.58 3.91 14.44
N GLN A 99 23.59 5.09 13.81
CA GLN A 99 24.63 6.12 13.97
C GLN A 99 24.08 7.32 14.73
#